data_AF-A0A4R5UUL1-F1
#
_entry.id   AF-A0A4R5UUL1-F1
#
_cell.length_a   1.000
_cell.length_b   1.000
_cell.length_c   1.000
_cell.angle_alpha   90.00
_cell.angle_beta   90.00
_cell.angle_gamma   90.00
#
_symmetry.space_group_name_H-M   'P 1'
#
loop_
_entity.id
_entity.type
_entity.pdbx_description
1 polymer ?
#
loop_
_entity_poly.entity_id
_entity_poly.type
_entity_poly.pdbx_seq_one_letter_code
_entity_poly.pdbx_strand_id
1 'polypeptide(L)'
;MKKTLKIIGLILALAFISCIIWVLIQTKDRHPDYWVDLELEGEQNEILAGFSKVSITPTFFETWTDANGDAQYNPEDGDTFEDQNQNGEFDAIWLAGFQNNRPAQGVLDSLWARTMVLDAGNVKMALCVIDMIGFGNDEIISTRKLIEAQIPEVDYVIIASTHVHSSPDLMGMWGPSSFKRGVNPDYLDQVQRRIVKSVEEAYNSLRPAEFKFAEEADRLKPLVGDTRPPVILDASLRLMQVLDRETGKTLGTLMNWGNHPETLWSQNIQISSDFPSTWRDGVENGISLSDSMSNDGLGGVAIFLNGAVGGLMTTHPSMPIQDPISGEELLEPSPEKMKAQGDILAQITLKTLSDTSLNTFSKVNLRLKAKSFALPLDNKLFQLAAVIGIFDRGFVSWKKIRSEIAIWELGPASFLHVPGELYPEILHGGIESPEGADFGIEPLEVPAINTLTSGQFKFFGGISNDMIGYIVPKSQWDVEPPYTYDYEDRPYGEINSVGPETAPILHQELKSLLQDFY
;
A
#
# COMPACT_ATOMS: atom_id res chain seq x y z
N MET A 1 4.13 57.25 18.68
CA MET A 1 5.19 56.53 17.94
C MET A 1 5.92 55.47 18.78
N LYS A 2 6.68 55.81 19.84
CA LYS A 2 7.43 54.82 20.65
C LYS A 2 6.58 53.74 21.34
N LYS A 3 5.37 54.08 21.83
CA LYS A 3 4.44 53.11 22.45
C LYS A 3 3.85 52.15 21.42
N THR A 4 3.47 52.65 20.25
CA THR A 4 2.95 51.86 19.12
C THR A 4 3.99 50.87 18.60
N LEU A 5 5.24 51.30 18.41
CA LEU A 5 6.34 50.43 18.01
C LEU A 5 6.62 49.31 19.02
N LYS A 6 6.52 49.59 20.33
CA LYS A 6 6.64 48.56 21.38
C LYS A 6 5.49 47.55 21.35
N ILE A 7 4.25 48.01 21.10
CA ILE A 7 3.09 47.14 20.98
C ILE A 7 3.21 46.26 19.73
N ILE A 8 3.57 46.83 18.57
CA ILE A 8 3.82 46.07 17.34
C ILE A 8 4.94 45.04 17.55
N GLY A 9 6.05 45.45 18.17
CA GLY A 9 7.16 44.55 18.49
C GLY A 9 6.76 43.39 19.40
N LEU A 10 5.91 43.65 20.42
CA LEU A 10 5.37 42.61 21.30
C LEU A 10 4.44 41.65 20.54
N ILE A 11 3.56 42.16 19.67
CA ILE A 11 2.67 41.34 18.85
C ILE A 11 3.48 40.44 17.92
N LEU A 12 4.50 40.98 17.25
CA LEU A 12 5.38 40.20 16.37
C LEU A 12 6.16 39.14 17.15
N ALA A 13 6.67 39.47 18.34
CA ALA A 13 7.35 38.51 19.20
C ALA A 13 6.41 37.39 19.67
N LEU A 14 5.17 37.71 20.06
CA LEU A 14 4.17 36.71 20.43
C LEU A 14 3.79 35.83 19.24
N ALA A 15 3.55 36.41 18.06
CA ALA A 15 3.25 35.66 16.85
C ALA A 15 4.40 34.71 16.46
N PHE A 16 5.65 35.17 16.60
CA PHE A 16 6.84 34.36 16.36
C PHE A 16 6.95 33.20 17.35
N ILE A 17 6.74 33.45 18.65
CA ILE A 17 6.72 32.40 19.68
C ILE A 17 5.60 31.39 19.42
N SER A 18 4.39 31.85 19.09
CA SER A 18 3.26 30.98 18.74
C SER A 18 3.56 30.12 17.52
N CYS A 19 4.22 30.67 16.49
CA CYS A 19 4.66 29.92 15.32
C CYS A 19 5.68 28.82 15.68
N ILE A 20 6.66 29.14 16.55
CA ILE A 20 7.62 28.14 17.05
C ILE A 20 6.89 27.03 17.82
N ILE A 21 5.99 27.39 18.75
CA ILE A 21 5.23 26.41 19.53
C ILE A 21 4.38 25.52 18.59
N TRP A 22 3.74 26.12 17.60
CA TRP A 22 2.97 25.40 16.59
C TRP A 22 3.83 24.38 15.84
N VAL A 23 4.99 24.79 15.31
CA VAL A 23 5.92 23.88 14.62
C VAL A 23 6.35 22.75 15.54
N LEU A 24 6.70 23.05 16.80
CA LEU A 24 7.10 22.03 17.77
C LEU A 24 5.99 21.03 18.07
N ILE A 25 4.73 21.48 18.18
CA ILE A 25 3.58 20.59 18.40
C ILE A 25 3.36 19.72 17.16
N GLN A 26 3.30 20.32 15.98
CA GLN A 26 3.00 19.63 14.73
C GLN A 26 4.11 18.67 14.29
N THR A 27 5.35 18.88 14.70
CA THR A 27 6.49 18.03 14.29
C THR A 27 7.00 17.10 15.40
N LYS A 28 6.40 17.13 16.59
CA LYS A 28 6.78 16.27 17.72
C LYS A 28 6.72 14.79 17.32
N ASP A 29 7.68 13.94 17.70
CA ASP A 29 7.51 12.48 17.52
C ASP A 29 6.27 11.99 18.32
N ARG A 30 5.36 11.29 17.62
CA ARG A 30 4.13 10.74 18.21
C ARG A 30 4.43 9.49 19.04
N HIS A 31 5.52 8.78 18.72
CA HIS A 31 5.91 7.53 19.36
C HIS A 31 7.41 7.51 19.71
N PRO A 32 7.88 8.39 20.61
CA PRO A 32 9.32 8.50 20.92
C PRO A 32 9.92 7.23 21.54
N ASP A 33 9.09 6.37 22.15
CA ASP A 33 9.52 5.12 22.79
C ASP A 33 9.46 3.91 21.83
N TYR A 34 9.12 4.13 20.56
CA TYR A 34 8.99 3.06 19.57
C TYR A 34 10.21 3.02 18.63
N TRP A 35 10.91 1.90 18.62
CA TRP A 35 11.94 1.60 17.64
C TRP A 35 12.07 0.08 17.51
N VAL A 36 11.90 -0.45 16.29
CA VAL A 36 12.01 -1.89 16.03
C VAL A 36 13.44 -2.24 15.66
N ASP A 37 13.96 -3.26 16.32
CA ASP A 37 15.16 -3.99 15.95
C ASP A 37 14.94 -5.43 16.42
N LEU A 38 14.34 -6.23 15.53
CA LEU A 38 13.71 -7.50 15.85
C LEU A 38 14.32 -8.63 15.02
N GLU A 39 14.62 -9.74 15.69
CA GLU A 39 14.97 -11.02 15.07
C GLU A 39 14.24 -12.15 15.81
N LEU A 40 13.39 -12.87 15.09
CA LEU A 40 12.58 -13.97 15.61
C LEU A 40 12.77 -15.22 14.75
N GLU A 41 12.91 -16.36 15.40
CA GLU A 41 12.99 -17.68 14.76
C GLU A 41 12.05 -18.65 15.49
N GLY A 42 11.18 -19.28 14.71
CA GLY A 42 10.21 -20.25 15.21
C GLY A 42 10.88 -21.56 15.61
N GLU A 43 10.51 -22.10 16.77
CA GLU A 43 11.04 -23.34 17.31
C GLU A 43 10.41 -24.59 16.68
N GLN A 44 9.22 -24.44 16.08
CA GLN A 44 8.49 -25.50 15.42
C GLN A 44 8.43 -25.29 13.91
N ASN A 45 8.35 -26.40 13.18
CA ASN A 45 8.18 -26.40 11.72
C ASN A 45 6.79 -26.83 11.26
N GLU A 46 5.92 -27.26 12.18
CA GLU A 46 4.50 -27.45 11.90
C GLU A 46 3.77 -26.15 12.24
N ILE A 47 3.51 -25.34 11.22
CA ILE A 47 2.94 -24.00 11.39
C ILE A 47 1.41 -24.09 11.51
N LEU A 48 0.83 -23.34 12.44
CA LEU A 48 -0.61 -23.05 12.39
C LEU A 48 -0.83 -21.77 11.59
N ALA A 49 -1.87 -21.75 10.77
CA ALA A 49 -2.27 -20.57 10.03
C ALA A 49 -3.74 -20.25 10.28
N GLY A 50 -4.03 -18.96 10.41
CA GLY A 50 -5.38 -18.43 10.60
C GLY A 50 -5.61 -17.25 9.68
N PHE A 51 -6.83 -17.10 9.21
CA PHE A 51 -7.20 -16.10 8.21
C PHE A 51 -8.51 -15.43 8.57
N SER A 52 -8.63 -14.15 8.19
CA SER A 52 -9.87 -13.39 8.33
C SER A 52 -9.97 -12.29 7.26
N LYS A 53 -11.21 -11.83 7.04
CA LYS A 53 -11.48 -10.59 6.30
C LYS A 53 -12.55 -9.80 7.03
N VAL A 54 -12.26 -8.55 7.34
CA VAL A 54 -13.17 -7.64 8.03
C VAL A 54 -13.37 -6.42 7.16
N SER A 55 -14.63 -6.04 6.91
CA SER A 55 -14.92 -4.84 6.13
C SER A 55 -14.44 -3.59 6.87
N ILE A 56 -13.77 -2.71 6.14
CA ILE A 56 -13.35 -1.37 6.57
C ILE A 56 -14.09 -0.27 5.81
N THR A 57 -15.11 -0.59 5.00
CA THR A 57 -15.94 0.40 4.31
C THR A 57 -16.52 1.42 5.30
N PRO A 58 -16.48 2.74 5.02
CA PRO A 58 -17.10 3.74 5.90
C PRO A 58 -18.55 3.39 6.21
N THR A 59 -18.95 3.47 7.49
CA THR A 59 -20.34 3.20 7.88
C THR A 59 -21.27 4.39 7.68
N PHE A 60 -20.71 5.60 7.51
CA PHE A 60 -21.46 6.82 7.31
C PHE A 60 -20.63 7.83 6.51
N PHE A 61 -21.26 8.45 5.53
CA PHE A 61 -20.85 9.66 4.82
C PHE A 61 -22.05 10.14 4.00
N GLU A 62 -22.08 11.42 3.65
CA GLU A 62 -23.14 11.97 2.82
C GLU A 62 -22.82 11.82 1.34
N THR A 63 -23.88 11.62 0.55
CA THR A 63 -23.79 11.50 -0.90
C THR A 63 -24.14 12.83 -1.57
N TRP A 64 -23.77 12.98 -2.84
CA TRP A 64 -23.90 14.25 -3.56
C TRP A 64 -24.21 14.04 -5.04
N THR A 65 -24.74 15.08 -5.68
CA THR A 65 -24.98 15.14 -7.13
C THR A 65 -23.86 15.91 -7.79
N ASP A 66 -23.15 15.27 -8.71
CA ASP A 66 -22.20 15.89 -9.62
C ASP A 66 -22.96 16.43 -10.85
N ALA A 67 -23.14 17.75 -10.91
CA ALA A 67 -23.98 18.39 -11.92
C ALA A 67 -23.27 18.55 -13.28
N ASN A 68 -21.94 18.66 -13.29
CA ASN A 68 -21.14 18.93 -14.48
C ASN A 68 -20.32 17.71 -14.95
N GLY A 69 -20.25 16.65 -14.13
CA GLY A 69 -19.56 15.40 -14.43
C GLY A 69 -18.04 15.49 -14.32
N ASP A 70 -17.50 16.38 -13.48
CA ASP A 70 -16.05 16.60 -13.33
C ASP A 70 -15.42 15.86 -12.13
N ALA A 71 -16.22 15.08 -11.40
CA ALA A 71 -15.83 14.32 -10.21
C ALA A 71 -15.31 15.17 -9.05
N GLN A 72 -15.62 16.46 -9.01
CA GLN A 72 -15.28 17.36 -7.91
C GLN A 72 -16.52 18.05 -7.36
N TYR A 73 -16.56 18.26 -6.04
CA TYR A 73 -17.69 18.94 -5.43
C TYR A 73 -17.51 20.46 -5.47
N ASN A 74 -18.38 21.15 -6.21
CA ASN A 74 -18.47 22.60 -6.27
C ASN A 74 -19.93 23.09 -6.34
N PRO A 75 -20.46 23.70 -5.26
CA PRO A 75 -21.82 24.26 -5.26
C PRO A 75 -22.06 25.34 -6.33
N GLU A 76 -21.02 26.03 -6.80
CA GLU A 76 -21.16 27.05 -7.86
C GLU A 76 -21.53 26.43 -9.22
N ASP A 77 -21.18 25.16 -9.42
CA ASP A 77 -21.48 24.40 -10.65
C ASP A 77 -22.88 23.74 -10.60
N GLY A 78 -23.59 23.86 -9.48
CA GLY A 78 -24.92 23.30 -9.27
C GLY A 78 -24.93 22.01 -8.44
N ASP A 79 -23.79 21.61 -7.88
CA ASP A 79 -23.70 20.42 -7.05
C ASP A 79 -24.48 20.58 -5.74
N THR A 80 -25.11 19.50 -5.32
CA THR A 80 -25.90 19.45 -4.09
C THR A 80 -25.59 18.18 -3.31
N PHE A 81 -25.66 18.22 -1.99
CA PHE A 81 -25.48 17.05 -1.13
C PHE A 81 -26.75 16.75 -0.33
N GLU A 82 -26.90 15.50 0.07
CA GLU A 82 -27.97 15.06 0.95
C GLU A 82 -27.54 15.18 2.40
N ASP A 83 -27.97 16.25 3.08
CA ASP A 83 -27.73 16.49 4.51
C ASP A 83 -28.56 15.51 5.36
N GLN A 84 -28.00 14.33 5.62
CA GLN A 84 -28.70 13.22 6.27
C GLN A 84 -28.86 13.46 7.77
N ASN A 85 -27.93 14.18 8.39
CA ASN A 85 -27.93 14.44 9.83
C ASN A 85 -28.49 15.83 10.20
N GLN A 86 -28.82 16.66 9.22
CA GLN A 86 -29.43 17.99 9.34
C GLN A 86 -28.52 19.01 10.05
N ASN A 87 -27.20 18.88 9.91
CA ASN A 87 -26.24 19.82 10.49
C ASN A 87 -25.91 21.00 9.54
N GLY A 88 -26.31 20.94 8.27
CA GLY A 88 -26.04 21.93 7.23
C GLY A 88 -24.60 21.93 6.70
N GLU A 89 -23.81 20.90 6.99
CA GLU A 89 -22.43 20.70 6.55
C GLU A 89 -22.33 19.43 5.71
N PHE A 90 -21.51 19.43 4.66
CA PHE A 90 -21.32 18.23 3.84
C PHE A 90 -20.33 17.27 4.52
N ASP A 91 -20.85 16.20 5.13
CA ASP A 91 -20.07 15.16 5.80
C ASP A 91 -19.46 14.16 4.81
N ALA A 92 -18.52 14.67 4.01
CA ALA A 92 -17.88 13.95 2.93
C ALA A 92 -16.78 12.98 3.39
N ILE A 93 -16.58 11.93 2.60
CA ILE A 93 -15.37 11.11 2.59
C ILE A 93 -14.61 11.40 1.30
N TRP A 94 -13.34 11.80 1.40
CA TRP A 94 -12.52 12.15 0.25
C TRP A 94 -11.77 10.94 -0.30
N LEU A 95 -11.82 10.70 -1.61
CA LEU A 95 -11.12 9.59 -2.26
C LEU A 95 -9.66 9.94 -2.56
N ALA A 96 -8.72 9.11 -2.12
CA ALA A 96 -7.30 9.30 -2.29
C ALA A 96 -6.76 8.82 -3.65
N GLY A 97 -5.62 9.37 -4.09
CA GLY A 97 -4.88 8.95 -5.30
C GLY A 97 -4.71 10.09 -6.31
N PHE A 98 -5.73 10.28 -7.14
CA PHE A 98 -5.70 11.23 -8.26
C PHE A 98 -5.75 12.70 -7.80
N GLN A 99 -6.90 13.37 -7.93
CA GLN A 99 -7.07 14.80 -7.61
C GLN A 99 -7.59 15.06 -6.19
N ASN A 100 -7.34 16.26 -5.67
CA ASN A 100 -8.03 16.81 -4.51
C ASN A 100 -9.53 17.02 -4.78
N ASN A 101 -10.29 17.26 -3.70
CA ASN A 101 -11.69 17.65 -3.79
C ASN A 101 -12.58 16.64 -4.54
N ARG A 102 -12.26 15.34 -4.39
CA ARG A 102 -13.04 14.23 -4.97
C ARG A 102 -13.77 13.45 -3.87
N PRO A 103 -15.00 13.86 -3.48
CA PRO A 103 -15.74 13.17 -2.43
C PRO A 103 -16.45 11.93 -2.98
N ALA A 104 -16.54 10.89 -2.16
CA ALA A 104 -17.27 9.68 -2.46
C ALA A 104 -18.77 9.98 -2.63
N GLN A 105 -19.36 9.50 -3.72
CA GLN A 105 -20.79 9.53 -4.00
C GLN A 105 -21.49 8.23 -3.58
N GLY A 106 -20.74 7.14 -3.39
CA GLY A 106 -21.30 5.84 -3.04
C GLY A 106 -20.24 4.78 -2.82
N VAL A 107 -20.68 3.52 -2.70
CA VAL A 107 -19.82 2.34 -2.55
C VAL A 107 -20.15 1.37 -3.69
N LEU A 108 -19.19 1.16 -4.59
CA LEU A 108 -19.29 0.19 -5.68
C LEU A 108 -19.07 -1.23 -5.12
N ASP A 109 -18.04 -1.40 -4.29
CA ASP A 109 -17.75 -2.64 -3.59
C ASP A 109 -17.04 -2.37 -2.25
N SER A 110 -17.03 -3.36 -1.38
CA SER A 110 -16.51 -3.19 -0.02
C SER A 110 -14.99 -3.12 0.02
N LEU A 111 -14.48 -2.28 0.91
CA LEU A 111 -13.07 -2.27 1.33
C LEU A 111 -12.86 -3.25 2.49
N TRP A 112 -11.69 -3.87 2.54
CA TRP A 112 -11.35 -4.91 3.51
C TRP A 112 -10.02 -4.68 4.22
N ALA A 113 -9.95 -5.09 5.49
CA ALA A 113 -8.73 -5.49 6.17
C ALA A 113 -8.67 -7.03 6.16
N ARG A 114 -7.71 -7.60 5.45
CA ARG A 114 -7.57 -9.05 5.29
C ARG A 114 -6.28 -9.51 5.94
N THR A 115 -6.39 -10.47 6.85
CA THR A 115 -5.29 -10.85 7.71
C THR A 115 -4.97 -12.32 7.59
N MET A 116 -3.66 -12.62 7.60
CA MET A 116 -3.09 -13.93 7.85
C MET A 116 -2.29 -13.88 9.15
N VAL A 117 -2.47 -14.86 10.02
CA VAL A 117 -1.62 -15.09 11.20
C VAL A 117 -0.91 -16.43 11.03
N LEU A 118 0.39 -16.44 11.29
CA LEU A 118 1.22 -17.64 11.30
C LEU A 118 1.76 -17.87 12.72
N ASP A 119 1.65 -19.10 13.21
CA ASP A 119 2.11 -19.52 14.54
C ASP A 119 3.16 -20.64 14.43
N ALA A 120 4.40 -20.29 14.77
CA ALA A 120 5.55 -21.17 14.86
C ALA A 120 5.96 -21.46 16.33
N GLY A 121 5.00 -21.45 17.26
CA GLY A 121 5.19 -21.83 18.66
C GLY A 121 5.57 -20.61 19.49
N ASN A 122 6.87 -20.37 19.63
CA ASN A 122 7.41 -19.18 20.31
C ASN A 122 7.35 -17.90 19.46
N VAL A 123 7.01 -18.00 18.18
CA VAL A 123 6.90 -16.86 17.25
C VAL A 123 5.55 -16.87 16.57
N LYS A 124 4.82 -15.77 16.66
CA LYS A 124 3.54 -15.52 16.00
C LYS A 124 3.62 -14.18 15.27
N MET A 125 3.38 -14.21 13.97
CA MET A 125 3.33 -12.99 13.16
C MET A 125 2.01 -12.85 12.43
N ALA A 126 1.61 -11.61 12.19
CA ALA A 126 0.45 -11.30 11.35
C ALA A 126 0.88 -10.47 10.14
N LEU A 127 0.24 -10.73 8.99
CA LEU A 127 0.23 -9.86 7.82
C LEU A 127 -1.21 -9.39 7.60
N CYS A 128 -1.46 -8.10 7.76
CA CYS A 128 -2.74 -7.46 7.48
C CYS A 128 -2.60 -6.55 6.25
N VAL A 129 -3.35 -6.84 5.19
CA VAL A 129 -3.42 -5.95 4.02
C VAL A 129 -4.76 -5.22 4.01
N ILE A 130 -4.72 -3.89 3.90
CA ILE A 130 -5.90 -3.02 3.88
C ILE A 130 -6.12 -2.43 2.49
N ASP A 131 -7.38 -2.31 2.10
CA ASP A 131 -7.79 -1.67 0.84
C ASP A 131 -7.74 -0.13 0.97
N MET A 132 -6.53 0.41 1.07
CA MET A 132 -6.25 1.84 1.18
C MET A 132 -5.15 2.25 0.20
N ILE A 133 -5.04 3.54 -0.09
CA ILE A 133 -3.87 4.08 -0.81
C ILE A 133 -2.58 3.86 0.00
N GLY A 134 -2.63 3.98 1.32
CA GLY A 134 -1.43 4.00 2.14
C GLY A 134 -1.80 4.20 3.60
N PHE A 135 -0.85 3.91 4.48
CA PHE A 135 -1.02 4.09 5.91
C PHE A 135 0.31 4.54 6.50
N GLY A 136 0.31 5.69 7.19
CA GLY A 136 1.53 6.28 7.72
C GLY A 136 2.13 5.47 8.86
N ASN A 137 3.44 5.58 9.07
CA ASN A 137 4.13 4.88 10.15
C ASN A 137 3.54 5.18 11.54
N ASP A 138 3.12 6.42 11.81
CA ASP A 138 2.53 6.78 13.11
C ASP A 138 1.15 6.12 13.33
N GLU A 139 0.32 6.05 12.28
CA GLU A 139 -0.94 5.31 12.34
C GLU A 139 -0.74 3.79 12.47
N ILE A 140 0.30 3.24 11.82
CA ILE A 140 0.68 1.83 11.93
C ILE A 140 1.13 1.50 13.36
N ILE A 141 1.97 2.32 13.97
CA ILE A 141 2.41 2.13 15.36
C ILE A 141 1.21 2.25 16.31
N SER A 142 0.34 3.24 16.11
CA SER A 142 -0.89 3.40 16.89
C SER A 142 -1.76 2.16 16.82
N THR A 143 -1.94 1.60 15.63
CA THR A 143 -2.71 0.37 15.39
C THR A 143 -2.06 -0.84 16.05
N ARG A 144 -0.74 -1.00 15.93
CA ARG A 144 0.01 -2.08 16.58
C ARG A 144 -0.10 -2.05 18.10
N LYS A 145 -0.07 -0.87 18.72
CA LYS A 145 -0.32 -0.73 20.17
C LYS A 145 -1.72 -1.19 20.57
N LEU A 146 -2.73 -0.93 19.73
CA LEU A 146 -4.09 -1.45 19.95
C LEU A 146 -4.14 -2.98 19.80
N ILE A 147 -3.42 -3.54 18.83
CA ILE A 147 -3.32 -4.98 18.63
C ILE A 147 -2.61 -5.63 19.83
N GLU A 148 -1.46 -5.12 20.26
CA GLU A 148 -0.69 -5.63 21.40
C GLU A 148 -1.54 -5.63 22.69
N ALA A 149 -2.38 -4.62 22.89
CA ALA A 149 -3.28 -4.54 24.04
C ALA A 149 -4.40 -5.60 24.00
N GLN A 150 -4.82 -6.05 22.81
CA GLN A 150 -5.92 -7.00 22.63
C GLN A 150 -5.44 -8.45 22.44
N ILE A 151 -4.30 -8.63 21.77
CA ILE A 151 -3.73 -9.91 21.32
C ILE A 151 -2.22 -9.90 21.58
N PRO A 152 -1.79 -9.85 22.85
CA PRO A 152 -0.36 -9.74 23.22
C PRO A 152 0.48 -10.94 22.76
N GLU A 153 -0.15 -12.04 22.34
CA GLU A 153 0.51 -13.23 21.80
C GLU A 153 1.07 -13.04 20.38
N VAL A 154 0.64 -12.03 19.62
CA VAL A 154 1.20 -11.76 18.29
C VAL A 154 2.42 -10.87 18.42
N ASP A 155 3.61 -11.42 18.17
CA ASP A 155 4.89 -10.75 18.39
C ASP A 155 5.14 -9.60 17.42
N TYR A 156 4.63 -9.70 16.19
CA TYR A 156 4.83 -8.69 15.16
C TYR A 156 3.73 -8.69 14.11
N VAL A 157 3.28 -7.49 13.72
CA VAL A 157 2.21 -7.31 12.73
C VAL A 157 2.73 -6.46 11.58
N ILE A 158 2.78 -7.01 10.39
CA ILE A 158 3.00 -6.23 9.16
C ILE A 158 1.66 -5.67 8.71
N ILE A 159 1.59 -4.36 8.49
CA ILE A 159 0.40 -3.71 7.92
C ILE A 159 0.80 -3.14 6.56
N ALA A 160 0.12 -3.59 5.50
CA ALA A 160 0.38 -3.15 4.14
C ALA A 160 -0.90 -2.62 3.48
N SER A 161 -0.75 -1.80 2.46
CA SER A 161 -1.87 -1.28 1.67
C SER A 161 -1.89 -1.89 0.27
N THR A 162 -3.08 -2.13 -0.28
CA THR A 162 -3.21 -2.50 -1.71
C THR A 162 -2.86 -1.35 -2.65
N HIS A 163 -2.80 -0.12 -2.13
CA HIS A 163 -2.54 1.11 -2.87
C HIS A 163 -3.70 1.51 -3.81
N VAL A 164 -4.95 1.23 -3.42
CA VAL A 164 -6.13 1.53 -4.26
C VAL A 164 -6.48 3.03 -4.29
N HIS A 165 -6.70 3.57 -5.49
CA HIS A 165 -7.00 5.00 -5.74
C HIS A 165 -8.51 5.35 -5.71
N SER A 166 -9.30 4.45 -5.14
CA SER A 166 -10.76 4.60 -4.91
C SER A 166 -11.12 4.31 -3.45
N SER A 167 -10.18 4.59 -2.53
CA SER A 167 -10.36 4.43 -1.08
C SER A 167 -10.35 5.80 -0.37
N PRO A 168 -10.94 5.92 0.83
CA PRO A 168 -10.88 7.14 1.62
C PRO A 168 -9.45 7.59 1.95
N ASP A 169 -9.25 8.90 2.04
CA ASP A 169 -7.97 9.50 2.41
C ASP A 169 -7.62 9.23 3.88
N LEU A 170 -6.53 8.47 4.09
CA LEU A 170 -5.91 8.25 5.40
C LEU A 170 -4.54 8.95 5.54
N MET A 171 -4.03 9.59 4.49
CA MET A 171 -2.74 10.28 4.51
C MET A 171 -2.91 11.79 4.76
N GLY A 172 -3.98 12.37 4.24
CA GLY A 172 -4.38 13.77 4.37
C GLY A 172 -4.24 14.62 3.10
N MET A 173 -3.68 14.07 2.02
CA MET A 173 -3.34 14.85 0.82
C MET A 173 -4.54 15.20 -0.04
N TRP A 174 -5.66 14.48 0.05
CA TRP A 174 -6.75 14.50 -0.94
C TRP A 174 -8.03 15.16 -0.45
N GLY A 175 -7.94 15.98 0.61
CA GLY A 175 -9.07 16.73 1.14
C GLY A 175 -9.64 17.78 0.17
N PRO A 176 -10.54 18.65 0.65
CA PRO A 176 -11.29 19.61 -0.18
C PRO A 176 -10.41 20.65 -0.89
N SER A 177 -9.13 20.76 -0.51
CA SER A 177 -8.14 21.57 -1.20
C SER A 177 -6.75 21.10 -0.79
N SER A 178 -5.72 21.54 -1.52
CA SER A 178 -4.31 21.25 -1.19
C SER A 178 -3.83 21.85 0.16
N PHE A 179 -4.68 22.60 0.88
CA PHE A 179 -4.38 23.19 2.19
C PHE A 179 -5.23 22.60 3.33
N LYS A 180 -6.11 21.63 3.04
CA LYS A 180 -7.02 21.03 4.02
C LYS A 180 -6.85 19.51 4.02
N ARG A 181 -6.60 18.96 5.21
CA ARG A 181 -6.48 17.51 5.43
C ARG A 181 -7.77 16.79 5.03
N GLY A 182 -7.66 15.70 4.26
CA GLY A 182 -8.79 14.88 3.84
C GLY A 182 -9.19 13.75 4.80
N VAL A 183 -8.37 13.49 5.82
CA VAL A 183 -8.63 12.40 6.78
C VAL A 183 -9.85 12.69 7.65
N ASN A 184 -10.84 11.81 7.60
CA ASN A 184 -11.93 11.77 8.56
C ASN A 184 -11.46 10.99 9.82
N PRO A 185 -11.45 11.61 11.01
CA PRO A 185 -10.91 11.00 12.22
C PRO A 185 -11.73 9.80 12.72
N ASP A 186 -13.06 9.85 12.59
CA ASP A 186 -13.94 8.72 13.00
C ASP A 186 -13.73 7.52 12.07
N TYR A 187 -13.52 7.79 10.78
CA TYR A 187 -13.17 6.75 9.83
C TYR A 187 -11.79 6.14 10.10
N LEU A 188 -10.79 6.95 10.45
CA LEU A 188 -9.47 6.45 10.84
C LEU A 188 -9.57 5.53 12.08
N ASP A 189 -10.29 5.93 13.14
CA ASP A 189 -10.53 5.08 14.31
C ASP A 189 -11.27 3.78 13.92
N GLN A 190 -12.27 3.87 13.04
CA GLN A 190 -12.95 2.69 12.50
C GLN A 190 -11.96 1.73 11.83
N VAL A 191 -11.11 2.22 10.92
CA VAL A 191 -10.11 1.40 10.22
C VAL A 191 -9.18 0.72 11.22
N GLN A 192 -8.65 1.46 12.19
CA GLN A 192 -7.76 0.90 13.22
C GLN A 192 -8.43 -0.21 14.02
N ARG A 193 -9.67 0.00 14.50
CA ARG A 193 -10.42 -1.03 15.24
C ARG A 193 -10.74 -2.26 14.38
N ARG A 194 -11.02 -2.05 13.09
CA ARG A 194 -11.32 -3.15 12.16
C ARG A 194 -10.07 -3.94 11.79
N ILE A 195 -8.89 -3.30 11.73
CA ILE A 195 -7.60 -4.00 11.64
C ILE A 195 -7.39 -4.87 12.87
N VAL A 196 -7.54 -4.32 14.09
CA VAL A 196 -7.42 -5.08 15.35
C VAL A 196 -8.34 -6.29 15.34
N LYS A 197 -9.61 -6.09 14.97
CA LYS A 197 -10.59 -7.17 14.85
C LYS A 197 -10.19 -8.21 13.79
N SER A 198 -9.67 -7.78 12.64
CA SER A 198 -9.19 -8.69 11.60
C SER A 198 -8.06 -9.58 12.13
N VAL A 199 -7.08 -9.01 12.83
CA VAL A 199 -6.00 -9.78 13.46
C VAL A 199 -6.55 -10.74 14.53
N GLU A 200 -7.50 -10.29 15.36
CA GLU A 200 -8.14 -11.13 16.39
C GLU A 200 -8.88 -12.32 15.78
N GLU A 201 -9.67 -12.09 14.73
CA GLU A 201 -10.41 -13.16 14.04
C GLU A 201 -9.48 -14.14 13.33
N ALA A 202 -8.36 -13.67 12.76
CA ALA A 202 -7.36 -14.53 12.15
C ALA A 202 -6.61 -15.35 13.21
N TYR A 203 -6.22 -14.74 14.33
CA TYR A 203 -5.58 -15.44 15.43
C TYR A 203 -6.49 -16.54 16.03
N ASN A 204 -7.77 -16.22 16.25
CA ASN A 204 -8.73 -17.19 16.79
C ASN A 204 -9.13 -18.30 15.80
N SER A 205 -8.75 -18.19 14.53
CA SER A 205 -9.01 -19.18 13.49
C SER A 205 -7.79 -20.05 13.13
N LEU A 206 -6.72 -20.01 13.94
CA LEU A 206 -5.51 -20.81 13.74
C LEU A 206 -5.82 -22.32 13.62
N ARG A 207 -5.34 -22.93 12.54
CA ARG A 207 -5.44 -24.37 12.27
C ARG A 207 -4.11 -24.91 11.76
N PRO A 208 -3.78 -26.20 11.97
CA PRO A 208 -2.60 -26.81 11.38
C PRO A 208 -2.57 -26.64 9.86
N ALA A 209 -1.45 -26.14 9.33
CA ALA A 209 -1.37 -25.69 7.94
C ALA A 209 -0.36 -26.48 7.10
N GLU A 210 -0.66 -26.60 5.80
CA GLU A 210 0.29 -26.98 4.75
C GLU A 210 0.34 -25.88 3.69
N PHE A 211 1.49 -25.72 3.04
CA PHE A 211 1.75 -24.61 2.13
C PHE A 211 2.03 -25.10 0.71
N LYS A 212 1.44 -24.45 -0.27
CA LYS A 212 1.81 -24.58 -1.69
C LYS A 212 2.27 -23.23 -2.20
N PHE A 213 3.37 -23.23 -2.92
CA PHE A 213 3.92 -22.04 -3.54
C PHE A 213 3.95 -22.20 -5.05
N ALA A 214 3.65 -21.12 -5.76
CA ALA A 214 3.71 -21.09 -7.22
C ALA A 214 4.13 -19.70 -7.72
N GLU A 215 4.68 -19.68 -8.93
CA GLU A 215 5.00 -18.45 -9.65
C GLU A 215 4.54 -18.59 -11.10
N GLU A 216 3.94 -17.53 -11.63
CA GLU A 216 3.61 -17.39 -13.04
C GLU A 216 4.28 -16.11 -13.57
N ALA A 217 5.27 -16.27 -14.43
CA ALA A 217 6.18 -15.20 -14.80
C ALA A 217 5.67 -14.29 -15.93
N ASP A 218 4.80 -14.78 -16.81
CA ASP A 218 4.60 -14.18 -18.13
C ASP A 218 3.16 -13.77 -18.43
N ARG A 219 2.17 -14.58 -18.03
CA ARG A 219 0.77 -14.42 -18.49
C ARG A 219 0.11 -13.10 -18.09
N LEU A 220 0.60 -12.42 -17.05
CA LEU A 220 0.07 -11.13 -16.59
C LEU A 220 0.83 -9.91 -17.12
N LYS A 221 1.97 -10.08 -17.79
CA LYS A 221 2.74 -8.95 -18.35
C LYS A 221 1.90 -8.00 -19.21
N PRO A 222 0.97 -8.46 -20.06
CA PRO A 222 0.14 -7.55 -20.87
C PRO A 222 -0.79 -6.63 -20.07
N LEU A 223 -1.00 -6.91 -18.78
CA LEU A 223 -1.89 -6.12 -17.91
C LEU A 223 -1.15 -5.04 -17.10
N VAL A 224 0.19 -5.01 -17.16
CA VAL A 224 1.03 -4.04 -16.44
C VAL A 224 1.62 -3.06 -17.46
N GLY A 225 1.23 -1.79 -17.36
CA GLY A 225 1.92 -0.70 -18.02
C GLY A 225 2.97 -0.10 -17.11
N ASP A 226 3.99 0.51 -17.67
CA ASP A 226 5.01 1.32 -16.98
C ASP A 226 5.25 2.56 -17.85
N THR A 227 5.22 3.72 -17.21
CA THR A 227 5.32 5.02 -17.91
C THR A 227 6.61 5.77 -17.58
N ARG A 228 7.53 5.15 -16.80
CA ARG A 228 8.78 5.76 -16.36
C ARG A 228 9.98 4.93 -16.85
N PRO A 229 10.81 5.47 -17.76
CA PRO A 229 12.05 4.84 -18.16
C PRO A 229 13.05 4.72 -16.99
N PRO A 230 13.87 3.66 -16.94
CA PRO A 230 13.83 2.48 -17.81
C PRO A 230 12.62 1.60 -17.50
N VAL A 231 12.01 1.03 -18.54
CA VAL A 231 10.82 0.18 -18.38
C VAL A 231 11.22 -1.17 -17.81
N ILE A 232 10.96 -1.39 -16.52
CA ILE A 232 11.23 -2.62 -15.79
C ILE A 232 9.97 -3.02 -15.04
N LEU A 233 9.43 -4.23 -15.31
CA LEU A 233 8.11 -4.62 -14.77
C LEU A 233 8.24 -5.59 -13.59
N ASP A 234 7.51 -5.34 -12.50
CA ASP A 234 7.21 -6.36 -11.47
C ASP A 234 5.89 -7.10 -11.76
N ALA A 235 5.83 -7.74 -12.93
CA ALA A 235 4.61 -8.33 -13.48
C ALA A 235 4.41 -9.83 -13.17
N SER A 236 5.37 -10.49 -12.51
CA SER A 236 5.25 -11.91 -12.17
C SER A 236 4.26 -12.12 -11.03
N LEU A 237 3.35 -13.09 -11.19
CA LEU A 237 2.40 -13.48 -10.16
C LEU A 237 3.05 -14.49 -9.22
N ARG A 238 3.04 -14.21 -7.91
CA ARG A 238 3.51 -15.13 -6.87
C ARG A 238 2.37 -15.51 -5.95
N LEU A 239 2.24 -16.80 -5.68
CA LEU A 239 1.10 -17.36 -4.97
C LEU A 239 1.58 -18.22 -3.81
N MET A 240 0.96 -18.04 -2.65
CA MET A 240 1.04 -18.98 -1.54
C MET A 240 -0.37 -19.40 -1.16
N GLN A 241 -0.73 -20.65 -1.46
CA GLN A 241 -1.97 -21.26 -0.98
C GLN A 241 -1.69 -21.97 0.35
N VAL A 242 -2.53 -21.72 1.34
CA VAL A 242 -2.45 -22.33 2.67
C VAL A 242 -3.64 -23.25 2.87
N LEU A 243 -3.36 -24.52 3.15
CA LEU A 243 -4.34 -25.59 3.30
C LEU A 243 -4.45 -25.99 4.76
N ASP A 244 -5.67 -26.28 5.21
CA ASP A 244 -5.94 -26.95 6.47
C ASP A 244 -5.43 -28.40 6.35
N ARG A 245 -4.40 -28.76 7.13
CA ARG A 245 -3.78 -30.08 7.11
C ARG A 245 -4.78 -31.20 7.44
N GLU A 246 -5.80 -30.91 8.24
CA GLU A 246 -6.76 -31.92 8.69
C GLU A 246 -7.86 -32.16 7.66
N THR A 247 -8.26 -31.13 6.91
CA THR A 247 -9.41 -31.21 5.98
C THR A 247 -9.03 -31.12 4.51
N GLY A 248 -7.82 -30.67 4.18
CA GLY A 248 -7.35 -30.39 2.83
C GLY A 248 -7.98 -29.15 2.18
N LYS A 249 -8.85 -28.41 2.90
CA LYS A 249 -9.50 -27.20 2.40
C LYS A 249 -8.56 -25.99 2.47
N THR A 250 -8.71 -25.04 1.57
CA THR A 250 -7.97 -23.77 1.64
C THR A 250 -8.38 -22.97 2.88
N LEU A 251 -7.41 -22.58 3.69
CA LEU A 251 -7.56 -21.58 4.75
C LEU A 251 -7.47 -20.17 4.15
N GLY A 252 -6.50 -19.94 3.28
CA GLY A 252 -6.36 -18.70 2.53
C GLY A 252 -5.31 -18.78 1.43
N THR A 253 -5.27 -17.73 0.61
CA THR A 253 -4.33 -17.60 -0.52
C THR A 253 -3.73 -16.20 -0.50
N LEU A 254 -2.41 -16.09 -0.38
CA LEU A 254 -1.69 -14.83 -0.59
C LEU A 254 -1.29 -14.72 -2.06
N MET A 255 -1.67 -13.61 -2.68
CA MET A 255 -1.48 -13.31 -4.09
C MET A 255 -0.65 -12.03 -4.21
N ASN A 256 0.51 -12.11 -4.84
CA ASN A 256 1.43 -10.99 -4.96
C ASN A 256 1.70 -10.66 -6.43
N TRP A 257 1.41 -9.41 -6.80
CA TRP A 257 1.54 -8.89 -8.15
C TRP A 257 1.72 -7.36 -8.11
N GLY A 258 2.62 -6.81 -8.91
CA GLY A 258 2.88 -5.37 -8.96
C GLY A 258 1.97 -4.67 -9.94
N ASN A 259 0.95 -3.97 -9.43
CA ASN A 259 0.14 -3.04 -10.23
C ASN A 259 -0.68 -2.12 -9.31
N HIS A 260 -0.82 -0.84 -9.68
CA HIS A 260 -1.74 0.08 -9.02
C HIS A 260 -3.19 -0.34 -9.27
N PRO A 261 -4.04 -0.49 -8.23
CA PRO A 261 -5.48 -0.61 -8.37
C PRO A 261 -6.11 0.73 -8.81
N GLU A 262 -6.10 0.94 -10.12
CA GLU A 262 -6.47 2.18 -10.81
C GLU A 262 -7.35 1.94 -12.04
N THR A 263 -7.94 0.75 -12.22
CA THR A 263 -8.72 0.44 -13.44
C THR A 263 -9.94 1.35 -13.62
N LEU A 264 -10.50 1.87 -12.52
CA LEU A 264 -11.61 2.84 -12.53
C LEU A 264 -11.19 4.30 -12.82
N TRP A 265 -9.92 4.62 -12.65
CA TRP A 265 -9.31 5.93 -12.91
C TRP A 265 -9.93 7.15 -12.17
N SER A 266 -9.54 8.36 -12.58
CA SER A 266 -9.77 9.62 -11.86
C SER A 266 -11.21 10.14 -11.84
N GLN A 267 -12.06 9.68 -12.77
CA GLN A 267 -13.47 10.07 -12.86
C GLN A 267 -14.39 9.22 -11.97
N ASN A 268 -13.87 8.13 -11.39
CA ASN A 268 -14.63 7.36 -10.42
C ASN A 268 -14.78 8.12 -9.10
N ILE A 269 -16.03 8.27 -8.67
CA ILE A 269 -16.43 8.86 -7.39
C ILE A 269 -17.07 7.83 -6.45
N GLN A 270 -16.98 6.54 -6.74
CA GLN A 270 -17.45 5.47 -5.85
C GLN A 270 -16.29 4.82 -5.09
N ILE A 271 -16.50 4.50 -3.82
CA ILE A 271 -15.58 3.69 -3.04
C ILE A 271 -15.50 2.28 -3.64
N SER A 272 -14.29 1.80 -3.89
CA SER A 272 -14.04 0.49 -4.49
C SER A 272 -12.66 -0.02 -4.08
N SER A 273 -12.53 -1.35 -3.93
CA SER A 273 -11.22 -1.99 -3.84
C SER A 273 -10.55 -2.15 -5.21
N ASP A 274 -11.19 -1.74 -6.30
CA ASP A 274 -10.78 -1.88 -7.70
C ASP A 274 -10.64 -3.37 -8.12
N PHE A 275 -9.80 -3.71 -9.11
CA PHE A 275 -9.59 -5.11 -9.57
C PHE A 275 -9.29 -6.12 -8.45
N PRO A 276 -8.66 -5.77 -7.30
CA PRO A 276 -8.55 -6.66 -6.15
C PRO A 276 -9.89 -7.21 -5.64
N SER A 277 -11.00 -6.47 -5.78
CA SER A 277 -12.33 -6.93 -5.39
C SER A 277 -12.71 -8.20 -6.16
N THR A 278 -12.76 -8.08 -7.49
CA THR A 278 -13.13 -9.18 -8.39
C THR A 278 -12.12 -10.30 -8.37
N TRP A 279 -10.81 -9.99 -8.29
CA TRP A 279 -9.78 -11.03 -8.20
C TRP A 279 -9.94 -11.90 -6.96
N ARG A 280 -10.12 -11.29 -5.79
CA ARG A 280 -10.32 -12.02 -4.53
C ARG A 280 -11.61 -12.83 -4.56
N ASP A 281 -12.71 -12.27 -5.06
CA ASP A 281 -13.99 -12.98 -5.19
C ASP A 281 -13.87 -14.19 -6.12
N GLY A 282 -13.24 -14.03 -7.29
CA GLY A 282 -13.03 -15.12 -8.24
C GLY A 282 -12.15 -16.25 -7.68
N VAL A 283 -11.16 -15.94 -6.84
CA VAL A 283 -10.32 -16.96 -6.19
C VAL A 283 -11.04 -17.67 -5.05
N GLU A 284 -11.82 -16.94 -4.25
CA GLU A 284 -12.55 -17.52 -3.11
C GLU A 284 -13.76 -18.34 -3.57
N ASN A 285 -14.55 -17.80 -4.50
CA ASN A 285 -15.87 -18.31 -4.86
C ASN A 285 -15.92 -18.94 -6.26
N GLY A 286 -14.89 -18.73 -7.07
CA GLY A 286 -14.80 -19.24 -8.44
C GLY A 286 -15.24 -18.22 -9.48
N ILE A 287 -15.06 -18.58 -10.75
CA ILE A 287 -15.41 -17.73 -11.90
C ILE A 287 -16.25 -18.55 -12.87
N SER A 288 -17.36 -17.97 -13.31
CA SER A 288 -18.19 -18.51 -14.38
C SER A 288 -17.86 -17.79 -15.68
N LEU A 289 -17.11 -18.43 -16.57
CA LEU A 289 -16.67 -17.86 -17.84
C LEU A 289 -17.64 -18.14 -18.99
N SER A 290 -18.48 -19.17 -18.87
CA SER A 290 -19.65 -19.43 -19.74
C SER A 290 -20.55 -20.51 -19.11
N ASP A 291 -21.70 -20.80 -19.73
CA ASP A 291 -22.60 -21.92 -19.36
C ASP A 291 -21.91 -23.30 -19.28
N SER A 292 -20.70 -23.44 -19.84
CA SER A 292 -19.94 -24.70 -19.91
C SER A 292 -18.53 -24.64 -19.32
N MET A 293 -18.08 -23.46 -18.85
CA MET A 293 -16.75 -23.25 -18.29
C MET A 293 -16.85 -22.48 -16.98
N SER A 294 -16.80 -23.20 -15.87
CA SER A 294 -16.61 -22.64 -14.53
C SER A 294 -15.32 -23.18 -13.93
N ASN A 295 -14.56 -22.31 -13.27
CA ASN A 295 -13.49 -22.73 -12.37
C ASN A 295 -14.02 -22.60 -10.95
N ASP A 296 -14.04 -23.70 -10.21
CA ASP A 296 -14.42 -23.69 -8.80
C ASP A 296 -13.44 -22.82 -8.00
N GLY A 297 -13.98 -22.05 -7.05
CA GLY A 297 -13.17 -21.29 -6.11
C GLY A 297 -12.35 -22.20 -5.20
N LEU A 298 -11.23 -21.68 -4.71
CA LEU A 298 -10.40 -22.37 -3.73
C LEU A 298 -11.02 -22.37 -2.33
N GLY A 299 -11.97 -21.47 -2.07
CA GLY A 299 -12.42 -21.12 -0.72
C GLY A 299 -11.35 -20.36 0.07
N GLY A 300 -11.56 -20.24 1.38
CA GLY A 300 -10.65 -19.52 2.28
C GLY A 300 -10.70 -18.00 2.08
N VAL A 301 -9.69 -17.30 2.60
CA VAL A 301 -9.53 -15.84 2.40
C VAL A 301 -8.40 -15.57 1.41
N ALA A 302 -8.71 -14.85 0.34
CA ALA A 302 -7.72 -14.36 -0.62
C ALA A 302 -7.17 -12.99 -0.18
N ILE A 303 -5.85 -12.84 -0.12
CA ILE A 303 -5.14 -11.60 0.24
C ILE A 303 -4.32 -11.16 -0.96
N PHE A 304 -4.59 -9.96 -1.47
CA PHE A 304 -3.73 -9.33 -2.47
C PHE A 304 -2.66 -8.49 -1.75
N LEU A 305 -1.38 -8.75 -2.05
CA LEU A 305 -0.23 -7.97 -1.59
C LEU A 305 0.40 -7.29 -2.81
N ASN A 306 0.50 -5.97 -2.79
CA ASN A 306 1.02 -5.23 -3.93
C ASN A 306 2.55 -5.36 -4.08
N GLY A 307 3.04 -5.28 -5.31
CA GLY A 307 4.46 -5.39 -5.67
C GLY A 307 5.21 -4.05 -5.69
N ALA A 308 6.30 -3.99 -6.44
CA ALA A 308 7.08 -2.76 -6.64
C ALA A 308 6.45 -1.91 -7.75
N VAL A 309 5.70 -0.87 -7.37
CA VAL A 309 4.86 -0.11 -8.31
C VAL A 309 5.42 1.27 -8.71
N GLY A 310 6.60 1.65 -8.23
CA GLY A 310 7.16 3.01 -8.36
C GLY A 310 7.38 3.49 -9.80
N GLY A 311 7.47 2.60 -10.79
CA GLY A 311 7.48 2.93 -12.22
C GLY A 311 6.13 3.42 -12.76
N LEU A 312 5.22 3.87 -11.90
CA LEU A 312 3.82 4.17 -12.23
C LEU A 312 3.13 2.96 -12.87
N MET A 313 3.34 1.80 -12.25
CA MET A 313 2.88 0.54 -12.80
C MET A 313 1.36 0.45 -12.71
N THR A 314 0.67 0.59 -13.83
CA THR A 314 -0.80 0.70 -13.83
C THR A 314 -1.40 0.09 -15.10
N THR A 315 -2.69 -0.27 -15.02
CA THR A 315 -3.47 -0.57 -16.22
C THR A 315 -4.06 0.73 -16.76
N HIS A 316 -3.21 1.48 -17.47
CA HIS A 316 -3.54 2.82 -17.96
C HIS A 316 -4.83 2.83 -18.81
N PRO A 317 -5.62 3.93 -18.83
CA PRO A 317 -6.82 4.03 -19.66
C PRO A 317 -6.62 3.69 -21.15
N SER A 318 -5.41 3.88 -21.68
CA SER A 318 -5.08 3.52 -23.07
C SER A 318 -4.79 2.02 -23.29
N MET A 319 -4.75 1.21 -22.24
CA MET A 319 -4.52 -0.23 -22.34
C MET A 319 -5.86 -0.97 -22.40
N PRO A 320 -6.16 -1.68 -23.50
CA PRO A 320 -7.38 -2.47 -23.60
C PRO A 320 -7.27 -3.73 -22.72
N ILE A 321 -8.38 -4.11 -22.10
CA ILE A 321 -8.53 -5.40 -21.43
C ILE A 321 -9.58 -6.20 -22.18
N GLN A 322 -9.21 -7.39 -22.63
CA GLN A 322 -10.17 -8.29 -23.24
C GLN A 322 -10.96 -9.01 -22.15
N ASP A 323 -12.27 -8.80 -22.11
CA ASP A 323 -13.15 -9.50 -21.19
C ASP A 323 -13.09 -11.01 -21.49
N PRO A 324 -12.76 -11.86 -20.50
CA PRO A 324 -12.55 -13.29 -20.72
C PRO A 324 -13.85 -14.07 -20.99
N ILE A 325 -15.02 -13.45 -20.81
CA ILE A 325 -16.35 -14.01 -20.99
C ILE A 325 -16.94 -13.59 -22.34
N SER A 326 -17.04 -12.28 -22.58
CA SER A 326 -17.65 -11.73 -23.80
C SER A 326 -16.67 -11.66 -24.97
N GLY A 327 -15.36 -11.62 -24.69
CA GLY A 327 -14.31 -11.39 -25.68
C GLY A 327 -14.19 -9.93 -26.14
N GLU A 328 -14.99 -9.02 -25.58
CA GLU A 328 -14.98 -7.59 -25.88
C GLU A 328 -13.70 -6.93 -25.36
N GLU A 329 -13.14 -6.00 -26.14
CA GLU A 329 -12.01 -5.17 -25.70
C GLU A 329 -12.54 -3.93 -24.98
N LEU A 330 -12.28 -3.85 -23.67
CA LEU A 330 -12.67 -2.76 -22.80
C LEU A 330 -11.50 -1.78 -22.67
N LEU A 331 -11.64 -0.62 -23.33
CA LEU A 331 -10.63 0.45 -23.29
C LEU A 331 -10.90 1.44 -22.16
N GLU A 332 -12.10 2.00 -22.13
CA GLU A 332 -12.46 3.07 -21.18
C GLU A 332 -12.50 2.56 -19.73
N PRO A 333 -12.07 3.38 -18.74
CA PRO A 333 -12.23 3.06 -17.33
C PRO A 333 -13.71 2.80 -17.00
N SER A 334 -14.01 1.60 -16.50
CA SER A 334 -15.38 1.23 -16.12
C SER A 334 -15.40 0.06 -15.12
N PRO A 335 -16.51 -0.17 -14.40
CA PRO A 335 -16.69 -1.36 -13.57
C PRO A 335 -16.54 -2.67 -14.37
N GLU A 336 -16.93 -2.68 -15.64
CA GLU A 336 -16.74 -3.83 -16.53
C GLU A 336 -15.26 -4.08 -16.81
N LYS A 337 -14.46 -3.03 -17.09
CA LYS A 337 -13.00 -3.16 -17.29
C LYS A 337 -12.31 -3.67 -16.03
N MET A 338 -12.69 -3.11 -14.86
CA MET A 338 -12.23 -3.55 -13.54
C MET A 338 -12.54 -5.04 -13.32
N LYS A 339 -13.78 -5.46 -13.61
CA LYS A 339 -14.21 -6.85 -13.48
C LYS A 339 -13.43 -7.78 -14.42
N ALA A 340 -13.30 -7.41 -15.69
CA ALA A 340 -12.56 -8.19 -16.68
C ALA A 340 -11.10 -8.42 -16.24
N GLN A 341 -10.44 -7.38 -15.71
CA GLN A 341 -9.09 -7.50 -15.17
C GLN A 341 -9.01 -8.49 -14.00
N GLY A 342 -9.92 -8.33 -13.02
CA GLY A 342 -9.98 -9.22 -11.86
C GLY A 342 -10.28 -10.68 -12.24
N ASP A 343 -11.15 -10.90 -13.23
CA ASP A 343 -11.47 -12.24 -13.73
C ASP A 343 -10.27 -12.89 -14.42
N ILE A 344 -9.50 -12.15 -15.23
CA ILE A 344 -8.26 -12.67 -15.85
C ILE A 344 -7.25 -13.05 -14.77
N LEU A 345 -7.05 -12.20 -13.76
CA LEU A 345 -6.17 -12.45 -12.62
C LEU A 345 -6.59 -13.70 -11.84
N ALA A 346 -7.89 -13.81 -11.54
CA ALA A 346 -8.44 -14.96 -10.84
C ALA A 346 -8.31 -16.24 -11.68
N GLN A 347 -8.59 -16.19 -12.99
CA GLN A 347 -8.46 -17.34 -13.89
C GLN A 347 -7.01 -17.84 -13.93
N ILE A 348 -6.04 -16.93 -14.05
CA ILE A 348 -4.61 -17.29 -14.06
C ILE A 348 -4.19 -17.85 -12.70
N THR A 349 -4.69 -17.29 -11.59
CA THR A 349 -4.43 -17.77 -10.22
C THR A 349 -4.94 -19.21 -10.04
N LEU A 350 -6.22 -19.45 -10.34
CA LEU A 350 -6.86 -20.77 -10.22
C LEU A 350 -6.18 -21.82 -11.12
N LYS A 351 -5.83 -21.44 -12.36
CA LYS A 351 -5.11 -22.32 -13.28
C LYS A 351 -3.70 -22.65 -12.80
N THR A 352 -3.02 -21.70 -12.15
CA THR A 352 -1.65 -21.92 -11.66
C THR A 352 -1.65 -22.83 -10.43
N LEU A 353 -2.60 -22.65 -9.51
CA LEU A 353 -2.70 -23.48 -8.29
C LEU A 353 -3.34 -24.86 -8.51
N SER A 354 -3.94 -25.10 -9.68
CA SER A 354 -4.46 -26.43 -10.05
C SER A 354 -3.38 -27.36 -10.64
N ASP A 355 -2.15 -26.88 -10.83
CA ASP A 355 -1.04 -27.71 -11.27
C ASP A 355 -0.71 -28.77 -10.20
N THR A 356 -0.89 -30.03 -10.57
CA THR A 356 -0.70 -31.19 -9.68
C THR A 356 0.77 -31.50 -9.40
N SER A 357 1.71 -30.84 -10.11
CA SER A 357 3.14 -30.95 -9.86
C SER A 357 3.65 -30.04 -8.74
N LEU A 358 2.83 -29.12 -8.23
CA LEU A 358 3.21 -28.24 -7.13
C LEU A 358 3.47 -29.02 -5.84
N ASN A 359 4.62 -28.74 -5.22
CA ASN A 359 4.97 -29.32 -3.94
C ASN A 359 4.10 -28.75 -2.83
N THR A 360 3.65 -29.63 -1.93
CA THR A 360 2.97 -29.25 -0.68
C THR A 360 3.93 -29.46 0.48
N PHE A 361 4.12 -28.40 1.27
CA PHE A 361 5.06 -28.38 2.39
C PHE A 361 4.28 -28.40 3.71
N SER A 362 4.42 -29.49 4.47
CA SER A 362 3.82 -29.65 5.80
C SER A 362 4.77 -29.30 6.95
N LYS A 363 6.06 -29.12 6.62
CA LYS A 363 7.09 -28.68 7.55
C LYS A 363 7.90 -27.54 6.94
N VAL A 364 7.80 -26.36 7.52
CA VAL A 364 8.47 -25.14 7.07
C VAL A 364 8.97 -24.36 8.28
N ASN A 365 10.16 -23.80 8.21
CA ASN A 365 10.68 -22.94 9.27
C ASN A 365 10.20 -21.52 9.05
N LEU A 366 9.86 -20.81 10.13
CA LEU A 366 9.53 -19.39 10.13
C LEU A 366 10.67 -18.58 10.74
N ARG A 367 11.18 -17.61 10.01
CA ARG A 367 12.14 -16.60 10.50
C ARG A 367 11.65 -15.22 10.12
N LEU A 368 11.87 -14.23 10.97
CA LEU A 368 11.43 -12.85 10.76
C LEU A 368 12.49 -11.89 11.30
N LYS A 369 12.83 -10.87 10.51
CA LYS A 369 13.55 -9.69 10.96
C LYS A 369 12.77 -8.43 10.62
N ALA A 370 12.82 -7.44 11.49
CA ALA A 370 12.27 -6.12 11.22
C ALA A 370 13.18 -5.05 11.81
N LYS A 371 13.22 -3.89 11.16
CA LYS A 371 14.11 -2.80 11.56
C LYS A 371 13.50 -1.44 11.25
N SER A 372 13.46 -0.57 12.26
CA SER A 372 13.20 0.84 12.11
C SER A 372 14.47 1.60 11.72
N PHE A 373 14.32 2.63 10.91
CA PHE A 373 15.39 3.53 10.49
C PHE A 373 14.84 4.95 10.28
N ALA A 374 15.74 5.93 10.22
CA ALA A 374 15.38 7.33 10.05
C ALA A 374 15.73 7.82 8.64
N LEU A 375 14.75 8.40 7.96
CA LEU A 375 14.90 8.99 6.63
C LEU A 375 14.90 10.52 6.71
N PRO A 376 15.80 11.22 6.00
CA PRO A 376 15.67 12.66 5.76
C PRO A 376 14.35 12.95 5.02
N LEU A 377 13.61 13.95 5.51
CA LEU A 377 12.48 14.52 4.80
C LEU A 377 12.98 15.77 4.07
N ASP A 378 13.56 15.59 2.87
CA ASP A 378 14.14 16.69 2.08
C ASP A 378 13.09 17.45 1.27
N ASN A 379 11.96 16.81 0.96
CA ASN A 379 10.86 17.43 0.24
C ASN A 379 10.26 18.60 1.05
N LYS A 380 10.44 19.82 0.54
CA LYS A 380 10.01 21.06 1.20
C LYS A 380 8.49 21.18 1.29
N LEU A 381 7.77 20.65 0.30
CA LEU A 381 6.30 20.65 0.33
C LEU A 381 5.82 19.69 1.41
N PHE A 382 6.44 18.53 1.58
CA PHE A 382 6.08 17.60 2.64
C PHE A 382 6.45 18.13 4.03
N GLN A 383 7.61 18.80 4.17
CA GLN A 383 7.96 19.51 5.40
C GLN A 383 6.90 20.57 5.75
N LEU A 384 6.45 21.36 4.75
CA LEU A 384 5.41 22.36 4.96
C LEU A 384 4.07 21.71 5.33
N ALA A 385 3.67 20.65 4.62
CA ALA A 385 2.46 19.89 4.86
C ALA A 385 2.41 19.31 6.28
N ALA A 386 3.53 18.80 6.79
CA ALA A 386 3.67 18.39 8.19
C ALA A 386 3.51 19.56 9.16
N VAL A 387 4.15 20.70 8.89
CA VAL A 387 4.05 21.91 9.75
C VAL A 387 2.64 22.47 9.79
N ILE A 388 1.87 22.43 8.70
CA ILE A 388 0.49 22.96 8.67
C ILE A 388 -0.57 21.92 9.05
N GLY A 389 -0.17 20.66 9.33
CA GLY A 389 -1.06 19.61 9.80
C GLY A 389 -1.84 18.88 8.70
N ILE A 390 -1.42 18.98 7.43
CA ILE A 390 -1.93 18.11 6.35
C ILE A 390 -1.44 16.69 6.56
N PHE A 391 -0.14 16.52 6.80
CA PHE A 391 0.44 15.27 7.25
C PHE A 391 0.49 15.29 8.78
N ASP A 392 -0.30 14.44 9.42
CA ASP A 392 -0.15 14.20 10.85
C ASP A 392 1.01 13.23 11.11
N ARG A 393 2.24 13.70 10.86
CA ARG A 393 3.45 12.88 10.93
C ARG A 393 4.53 13.52 11.79
N GLY A 394 5.07 12.73 12.72
CA GLY A 394 6.12 13.12 13.65
C GLY A 394 7.53 13.04 13.09
N PHE A 395 8.40 13.88 13.62
CA PHE A 395 9.83 13.86 13.32
C PHE A 395 10.60 13.25 14.50
N VAL A 396 11.35 12.17 14.24
CA VAL A 396 12.26 11.55 15.25
C VAL A 396 13.44 12.47 15.58
N SER A 397 13.82 13.32 14.63
CA SER A 397 14.70 14.47 14.82
C SER A 397 14.40 15.49 13.72
N TRP A 398 14.83 16.74 13.86
CA TRP A 398 14.48 17.79 12.90
C TRP A 398 14.67 17.35 11.44
N LYS A 399 13.55 17.36 10.67
CA LYS A 399 13.47 16.90 9.26
C LYS A 399 13.87 15.45 9.02
N LYS A 400 13.68 14.58 10.01
CA LYS A 400 13.80 13.14 9.83
C LYS A 400 12.55 12.44 10.31
N ILE A 401 12.04 11.54 9.48
CA ILE A 401 10.90 10.68 9.77
C ILE A 401 11.38 9.27 10.06
N ARG A 402 10.66 8.54 10.90
CA ARG A 402 10.85 7.09 11.06
C ARG A 402 10.18 6.36 9.92
N SER A 403 10.80 5.28 9.47
CA SER A 403 10.18 4.26 8.63
C SER A 403 10.68 2.88 9.07
N GLU A 404 10.18 1.82 8.43
CA GLU A 404 10.41 0.45 8.88
C GLU A 404 10.38 -0.54 7.72
N ILE A 405 11.32 -1.49 7.74
CA ILE A 405 11.36 -2.64 6.82
C ILE A 405 11.17 -3.94 7.59
N ALA A 406 10.64 -4.95 6.92
CA ALA A 406 10.59 -6.31 7.48
C ALA A 406 10.90 -7.35 6.41
N ILE A 407 11.54 -8.44 6.82
CA ILE A 407 11.79 -9.63 6.00
C ILE A 407 11.39 -10.86 6.76
N TRP A 408 10.76 -11.83 6.11
CA TRP A 408 10.49 -13.13 6.72
C TRP A 408 10.63 -14.26 5.72
N GLU A 409 10.88 -15.45 6.25
CA GLU A 409 11.02 -16.70 5.50
C GLU A 409 9.99 -17.70 5.99
N LEU A 410 9.46 -18.46 5.03
CA LEU A 410 8.60 -19.60 5.31
C LEU A 410 8.96 -20.73 4.36
N GLY A 411 9.83 -21.64 4.83
CA GLY A 411 10.32 -22.75 4.02
C GLY A 411 11.06 -22.25 2.76
N PRO A 412 10.61 -22.58 1.53
CA PRO A 412 11.29 -22.15 0.31
C PRO A 412 10.99 -20.69 -0.10
N ALA A 413 10.13 -19.98 0.62
CA ALA A 413 9.70 -18.63 0.26
C ALA A 413 10.32 -17.56 1.16
N SER A 414 10.68 -16.43 0.56
CA SER A 414 11.12 -15.20 1.24
C SER A 414 10.14 -14.07 0.93
N PHE A 415 9.91 -13.21 1.90
CA PHE A 415 8.95 -12.12 1.86
C PHE A 415 9.62 -10.83 2.33
N LEU A 416 9.59 -9.79 1.48
CA LEU A 416 10.21 -8.51 1.76
C LEU A 416 9.13 -7.44 1.84
N HIS A 417 9.19 -6.61 2.86
CA HIS A 417 8.22 -5.54 3.11
C HIS A 417 8.95 -4.21 3.18
N VAL A 418 8.56 -3.31 2.28
CA VAL A 418 9.20 -2.01 2.07
C VAL A 418 8.18 -0.89 2.17
N PRO A 419 8.53 0.24 2.78
CA PRO A 419 7.66 1.41 2.84
C PRO A 419 7.49 2.06 1.46
N GLY A 420 6.31 2.61 1.16
CA GLY A 420 6.10 3.38 -0.07
C GLY A 420 6.22 2.60 -1.40
N GLU A 421 6.40 3.35 -2.48
CA GLU A 421 6.37 2.88 -3.86
C GLU A 421 7.79 2.70 -4.41
N LEU A 422 8.32 1.48 -4.26
CA LEU A 422 9.65 1.13 -4.75
C LEU A 422 9.68 1.07 -6.28
N TYR A 423 10.66 1.75 -6.89
CA TYR A 423 10.93 1.61 -8.31
C TYR A 423 11.40 0.18 -8.65
N PRO A 424 10.81 -0.46 -9.67
CA PRO A 424 11.02 -1.88 -9.97
C PRO A 424 12.46 -2.23 -10.34
N GLU A 425 13.23 -1.30 -10.92
CA GLU A 425 14.65 -1.49 -11.22
C GLU A 425 15.53 -1.62 -9.97
N ILE A 426 15.10 -1.13 -8.80
CA ILE A 426 15.79 -1.38 -7.53
C ILE A 426 15.60 -2.85 -7.11
N LEU A 427 14.40 -3.39 -7.36
CA LEU A 427 14.05 -4.76 -7.01
C LEU A 427 14.68 -5.77 -7.98
N HIS A 428 14.54 -5.53 -9.28
CA HIS A 428 14.88 -6.48 -10.36
C HIS A 428 16.21 -6.17 -11.07
N GLY A 429 16.75 -4.97 -10.89
CA GLY A 429 17.91 -4.47 -11.63
C GLY A 429 17.52 -3.68 -12.87
N GLY A 430 18.51 -3.08 -13.52
CA GLY A 430 18.30 -2.21 -14.68
C GLY A 430 18.33 -0.71 -14.38
N ILE A 431 18.77 -0.32 -13.17
CA ILE A 431 18.99 1.10 -12.81
C ILE A 431 19.93 1.75 -13.83
N GLU A 432 19.50 2.89 -14.36
CA GLU A 432 20.27 3.68 -15.31
C GLU A 432 20.97 4.87 -14.63
N SER A 433 21.94 5.46 -15.33
CA SER A 433 22.55 6.75 -15.01
C SER A 433 22.40 7.65 -16.23
N PRO A 434 21.20 8.19 -16.49
CA PRO A 434 20.93 9.01 -17.67
C PRO A 434 21.83 10.26 -17.70
N GLU A 435 22.30 10.61 -18.89
CA GLU A 435 23.05 11.85 -19.10
C GLU A 435 22.13 13.06 -18.79
N GLY A 436 22.59 13.95 -17.91
CA GLY A 436 21.83 15.14 -17.51
C GLY A 436 21.10 15.04 -16.18
N ALA A 437 20.99 13.85 -15.56
CA ALA A 437 20.38 13.73 -14.23
C ALA A 437 21.09 14.61 -13.19
N ASP A 438 20.33 15.10 -12.21
CA ASP A 438 20.76 16.13 -11.24
C ASP A 438 22.09 15.82 -10.55
N PHE A 439 22.34 14.54 -10.25
CA PHE A 439 23.54 14.12 -9.55
C PHE A 439 24.67 13.67 -10.48
N GLY A 440 24.37 13.20 -11.69
CA GLY A 440 25.36 12.68 -12.62
C GLY A 440 26.26 11.57 -12.03
N ILE A 441 25.65 10.62 -11.30
CA ILE A 441 26.35 9.55 -10.60
C ILE A 441 25.95 8.17 -11.13
N GLU A 442 26.88 7.21 -11.00
CA GLU A 442 26.58 5.81 -11.22
C GLU A 442 25.54 5.27 -10.21
N PRO A 443 24.78 4.22 -10.55
CA PRO A 443 23.80 3.58 -9.66
C PRO A 443 24.38 3.23 -8.29
N LEU A 444 23.70 3.64 -7.21
CA LEU A 444 24.10 3.34 -5.83
C LEU A 444 23.36 2.13 -5.26
N GLU A 445 22.12 1.94 -5.67
CA GLU A 445 21.19 0.92 -5.18
C GLU A 445 21.43 -0.43 -5.86
N VAL A 446 22.70 -0.83 -5.91
CA VAL A 446 23.18 -2.07 -6.53
C VAL A 446 23.90 -2.98 -5.51
N PRO A 447 23.79 -4.31 -5.64
CA PRO A 447 23.04 -5.04 -6.67
C PRO A 447 21.53 -5.01 -6.41
N ALA A 448 20.73 -5.45 -7.39
CA ALA A 448 19.27 -5.52 -7.28
C ALA A 448 18.85 -6.37 -6.06
N ILE A 449 17.80 -5.95 -5.35
CA ILE A 449 17.38 -6.60 -4.09
C ILE A 449 17.11 -8.09 -4.31
N ASN A 450 16.45 -8.49 -5.40
CA ASN A 450 16.16 -9.90 -5.67
C ASN A 450 17.41 -10.77 -5.84
N THR A 451 18.57 -10.21 -6.16
CA THR A 451 19.84 -10.96 -6.23
C THR A 451 20.45 -11.21 -4.84
N LEU A 452 20.06 -10.40 -3.85
CA LEU A 452 20.45 -10.53 -2.44
C LEU A 452 19.48 -11.44 -1.67
N THR A 453 18.23 -11.55 -2.13
CA THR A 453 17.19 -12.38 -1.52
C THR A 453 17.42 -13.87 -1.79
N SER A 454 17.33 -14.69 -0.74
CA SER A 454 17.36 -16.16 -0.84
C SER A 454 15.98 -16.74 -1.17
N GLY A 455 15.83 -18.06 -1.18
CA GLY A 455 14.56 -18.72 -1.45
C GLY A 455 14.23 -18.90 -2.94
N GLN A 456 13.34 -19.86 -3.20
CA GLN A 456 12.83 -20.18 -4.53
C GLN A 456 11.72 -19.20 -4.94
N PHE A 457 10.87 -18.80 -4.01
CA PHE A 457 9.74 -17.90 -4.25
C PHE A 457 9.98 -16.59 -3.49
N LYS A 458 10.06 -15.47 -4.21
CA LYS A 458 10.45 -14.17 -3.64
C LYS A 458 9.28 -13.19 -3.71
N PHE A 459 8.53 -13.11 -2.63
CA PHE A 459 7.42 -12.18 -2.49
C PHE A 459 7.95 -10.80 -2.11
N PHE A 460 7.36 -9.77 -2.70
CA PHE A 460 7.66 -8.38 -2.39
C PHE A 460 6.37 -7.62 -2.08
N GLY A 461 6.32 -7.01 -0.91
CA GLY A 461 5.24 -6.13 -0.45
C GLY A 461 5.70 -4.68 -0.43
N GLY A 462 5.27 -3.89 -1.42
CA GLY A 462 5.35 -2.44 -1.35
C GLY A 462 4.36 -1.87 -0.32
N ILE A 463 4.45 -0.56 -0.04
CA ILE A 463 3.54 0.18 0.85
C ILE A 463 3.27 -0.59 2.16
N SER A 464 4.32 -1.17 2.73
CA SER A 464 4.26 -1.98 3.95
C SER A 464 4.93 -1.24 5.10
N ASN A 465 4.29 -1.23 6.26
CA ASN A 465 4.74 -0.58 7.51
C ASN A 465 4.89 0.95 7.45
N ASP A 466 4.69 1.56 6.28
CA ASP A 466 4.64 3.00 6.05
C ASP A 466 4.21 3.31 4.60
N MET A 467 3.78 4.55 4.37
CA MET A 467 3.64 5.16 3.06
C MET A 467 4.49 6.43 3.01
N ILE A 468 5.57 6.39 2.22
CA ILE A 468 6.54 7.50 2.07
C ILE A 468 6.59 8.04 0.64
N GLY A 469 5.61 7.68 -0.19
CA GLY A 469 5.62 8.01 -1.62
C GLY A 469 6.68 7.24 -2.39
N TYR A 470 7.18 7.84 -3.47
CA TYR A 470 8.08 7.18 -4.42
C TYR A 470 9.51 7.05 -3.91
N ILE A 471 10.12 5.91 -4.21
CA ILE A 471 11.52 5.62 -3.91
C ILE A 471 12.27 5.47 -5.23
N VAL A 472 12.82 6.59 -5.69
CA VAL A 472 13.50 6.74 -6.98
C VAL A 472 15.00 6.46 -6.84
N PRO A 473 15.63 5.68 -7.73
CA PRO A 473 17.09 5.51 -7.73
C PRO A 473 17.80 6.86 -7.83
N LYS A 474 18.84 7.07 -7.01
CA LYS A 474 19.48 8.38 -6.93
C LYS A 474 20.16 8.80 -8.23
N SER A 475 20.66 7.84 -9.02
CA SER A 475 21.25 8.10 -10.34
C SER A 475 20.23 8.60 -11.37
N GLN A 476 18.94 8.38 -11.14
CA GLN A 476 17.84 8.79 -12.03
C GLN A 476 17.07 10.02 -11.53
N TRP A 477 17.45 10.57 -10.38
CA TRP A 477 16.79 11.74 -9.79
C TRP A 477 16.97 13.00 -10.65
N ASP A 478 15.88 13.71 -10.90
CA ASP A 478 15.82 14.69 -11.98
C ASP A 478 14.76 15.81 -11.72
N VAL A 479 15.05 16.75 -10.81
CA VAL A 479 14.12 17.82 -10.42
C VAL A 479 14.46 19.21 -10.97
N GLU A 480 15.64 19.38 -11.57
CA GLU A 480 16.10 20.64 -12.17
C GLU A 480 16.26 20.51 -13.70
N PRO A 481 15.89 21.53 -14.49
CA PRO A 481 16.05 21.48 -15.94
C PRO A 481 17.52 21.67 -16.39
N PRO A 482 17.92 21.11 -17.55
CA PRO A 482 17.13 20.29 -18.46
C PRO A 482 16.89 18.87 -17.92
N TYR A 483 15.67 18.37 -18.08
CA TYR A 483 15.31 17.04 -17.60
C TYR A 483 15.80 15.92 -18.54
N THR A 484 16.02 14.75 -17.96
CA THR A 484 16.36 13.50 -18.62
C THR A 484 15.18 12.91 -19.41
N TYR A 485 15.45 11.90 -20.25
CA TYR A 485 14.43 11.16 -21.02
C TYR A 485 13.46 12.02 -21.85
N ASP A 486 13.96 13.16 -22.37
CA ASP A 486 13.19 14.13 -23.14
C ASP A 486 11.97 14.71 -22.40
N TYR A 487 11.98 14.70 -21.06
CA TYR A 487 10.91 15.29 -20.28
C TYR A 487 10.86 16.81 -20.39
N GLU A 488 9.64 17.35 -20.51
CA GLU A 488 9.41 18.80 -20.53
C GLU A 488 9.23 19.39 -19.12
N ASP A 489 8.78 18.55 -18.19
CA ASP A 489 8.50 18.87 -16.80
C ASP A 489 9.22 17.90 -15.86
N ARG A 490 9.36 18.31 -14.61
CA ARG A 490 9.88 17.45 -13.54
C ARG A 490 9.07 16.15 -13.46
N PRO A 491 9.70 14.97 -13.39
CA PRO A 491 8.97 13.72 -13.33
C PRO A 491 8.21 13.56 -12.00
N TYR A 492 7.12 12.80 -12.07
CA TYR A 492 6.10 12.72 -11.02
C TYR A 492 6.60 12.07 -9.72
N GLY A 493 7.45 11.04 -9.83
CA GLY A 493 7.95 10.31 -8.68
C GLY A 493 8.78 11.19 -7.73
N GLU A 494 9.64 12.03 -8.29
CA GLU A 494 10.51 12.94 -7.56
C GLU A 494 9.71 14.04 -6.83
N ILE A 495 8.57 14.47 -7.41
CA ILE A 495 7.63 15.41 -6.76
C ILE A 495 7.00 14.79 -5.51
N ASN A 496 6.68 13.50 -5.58
CA ASN A 496 5.97 12.75 -4.54
C ASN A 496 6.89 11.85 -3.71
N SER A 497 8.20 12.12 -3.68
CA SER A 497 9.17 11.42 -2.86
C SER A 497 9.56 12.23 -1.61
N VAL A 498 9.94 11.56 -0.53
CA VAL A 498 10.49 12.24 0.67
C VAL A 498 11.89 12.82 0.42
N GLY A 499 12.63 12.34 -0.58
CA GLY A 499 13.91 12.92 -1.00
C GLY A 499 14.85 11.96 -1.73
N PRO A 500 15.95 12.48 -2.31
CA PRO A 500 16.91 11.71 -3.11
C PRO A 500 17.77 10.74 -2.30
N GLU A 501 17.86 10.89 -0.97
CA GLU A 501 18.59 9.96 -0.10
C GLU A 501 17.75 8.74 0.31
N THR A 502 16.46 8.69 -0.08
CA THR A 502 15.54 7.63 0.32
C THR A 502 15.96 6.27 -0.21
N ALA A 503 16.16 6.15 -1.53
CA ALA A 503 16.53 4.89 -2.16
C ALA A 503 17.91 4.37 -1.70
N PRO A 504 18.98 5.19 -1.61
CA PRO A 504 20.26 4.73 -1.09
C PRO A 504 20.20 4.22 0.34
N ILE A 505 19.53 4.95 1.24
CA ILE A 505 19.43 4.55 2.65
C ILE A 505 18.61 3.26 2.77
N LEU A 506 17.44 3.21 2.12
CA LEU A 506 16.58 2.03 2.14
C LEU A 506 17.30 0.79 1.58
N HIS A 507 17.97 0.92 0.44
CA HIS A 507 18.72 -0.18 -0.18
C HIS A 507 19.83 -0.67 0.75
N GLN A 508 20.57 0.23 1.38
CA GLN A 508 21.61 -0.13 2.33
C GLN A 508 21.05 -0.85 3.57
N GLU A 509 19.93 -0.37 4.13
CA GLU A 509 19.28 -1.00 5.28
C GLU A 509 18.73 -2.40 4.92
N LEU A 510 18.08 -2.55 3.76
CA LEU A 510 17.63 -3.85 3.25
C LEU A 510 18.80 -4.80 3.00
N LYS A 511 19.87 -4.32 2.37
CA LYS A 511 21.07 -5.12 2.11
C LYS A 511 21.71 -5.61 3.41
N SER A 512 21.84 -4.74 4.42
CA SER A 512 22.33 -5.15 5.74
C SER A 512 21.42 -6.18 6.36
N LEU A 513 20.11 -5.95 6.34
CA LEU A 513 19.13 -6.85 6.94
C LEU A 513 19.15 -8.24 6.28
N LEU A 514 19.24 -8.30 4.94
CA LEU A 514 19.33 -9.55 4.17
C LEU A 514 20.66 -10.28 4.40
N GLN A 515 21.79 -9.56 4.47
CA GLN A 515 23.11 -10.14 4.76
C GLN A 515 23.21 -10.72 6.17
N ASP A 516 22.52 -10.11 7.14
CA ASP A 516 22.46 -10.63 8.50
C ASP A 516 21.43 -11.77 8.64
N PHE A 517 20.56 -11.97 7.65
CA PHE A 517 19.48 -12.95 7.67
C PHE A 517 19.85 -14.27 6.99
N TYR A 518 20.74 -14.25 5.97
CA TYR A 518 21.25 -15.42 5.26
C TYR A 518 22.74 -15.62 5.53
#